data_AF-A0A4R3NNK3-F1
#
_entry.id   AF-A0A4R3NNK3-F1
#
_cell.length_a   1.000
_cell.length_b   1.000
_cell.length_c   1.000
_cell.angle_alpha   90.00
_cell.angle_beta   90.00
_cell.angle_gamma   90.00
#
_symmetry.space_group_name_H-M   'P 1'
#
loop_
_entity.id
_entity.type
_entity.pdbx_description
1 polymer ?
#
loop_
_entity_poly.entity_id
_entity_poly.type
_entity_poly.pdbx_seq_one_letter_code
_entity_poly.pdbx_strand_id
1 'polypeptide(L)'
;MLLKIIIINIILIDNKISVVKNMTKPLSDIIEETTKSTSLTDFAAKNGLIESQKLLGTSGKIAIEHRGEIYQLRQTRTGKLILTK
;
A
#
# COMPACT_ATOMS: atom_id res chain seq x y z
N MET A 1 5.03 -12.52 31.91
CA MET A 1 5.50 -11.13 31.69
C MET A 1 6.68 -11.07 30.70
N LEU A 2 7.67 -11.95 30.84
CA LEU A 2 8.82 -12.07 29.91
C LEU A 2 8.47 -12.35 28.44
N LEU A 3 7.46 -13.18 28.16
CA LEU A 3 7.09 -13.54 26.78
C LEU A 3 6.62 -12.34 25.93
N LYS A 4 5.93 -11.37 26.55
CA LYS A 4 5.47 -10.15 25.85
C LYS A 4 6.63 -9.24 25.44
N ILE A 5 7.68 -9.17 26.25
CA ILE A 5 8.88 -8.35 25.98
C ILE A 5 9.66 -8.94 24.80
N ILE A 6 9.72 -10.26 24.68
CA ILE A 6 10.37 -10.95 23.57
C ILE A 6 9.62 -10.69 22.26
N ILE A 7 8.28 -10.79 22.26
CA ILE A 7 7.45 -10.55 21.07
C ILE A 7 7.56 -9.10 20.58
N ILE A 8 7.54 -8.12 21.50
CA ILE A 8 7.70 -6.70 21.15
C ILE A 8 9.07 -6.40 20.55
N ASN A 9 10.14 -7.02 21.07
CA ASN A 9 11.47 -6.86 20.50
C ASN A 9 11.56 -7.43 19.09
N ILE A 10 10.99 -8.61 18.82
CA ILE A 10 10.98 -9.21 17.47
C ILE A 10 10.31 -8.28 16.45
N ILE A 11 9.12 -7.75 16.76
CA ILE A 11 8.39 -6.83 15.87
C ILE A 11 9.20 -5.55 15.60
N LEU A 12 9.87 -5.01 16.62
CA LEU A 12 10.68 -3.80 16.48
C LEU A 12 11.93 -4.04 15.61
N ILE A 13 12.57 -5.21 15.74
CA ILE A 13 13.69 -5.64 14.91
C ILE A 13 13.24 -5.81 13.44
N ASP A 14 12.11 -6.48 13.18
CA ASP A 14 11.61 -6.70 11.82
C ASP A 14 11.32 -5.37 11.10
N ASN A 15 10.77 -4.39 11.81
CA ASN A 15 10.51 -3.07 11.27
C ASN A 15 11.82 -2.30 10.96
N LYS A 16 12.83 -2.37 11.84
CA LYS A 16 14.15 -1.75 11.59
C LYS A 16 14.88 -2.38 10.40
N ILE A 17 14.84 -3.71 10.29
CA ILE A 17 15.47 -4.43 9.16
C ILE A 17 14.76 -4.10 7.85
N SER A 18 13.43 -3.91 7.86
CA SER A 18 12.68 -3.47 6.68
C SER A 18 13.09 -2.07 6.21
N VAL A 19 13.45 -1.16 7.12
CA VAL A 19 13.95 0.18 6.74
C VAL A 19 15.38 0.13 6.21
N VAL A 20 16.25 -0.72 6.77
CA VAL A 20 17.68 -0.80 6.38
C VAL A 20 17.89 -1.60 5.08
N LYS A 21 17.07 -2.62 4.80
CA LYS A 21 17.12 -3.39 3.54
C LYS A 21 16.80 -2.55 2.30
N ASN A 22 16.30 -1.33 2.48
CA ASN A 22 16.03 -0.39 1.39
C ASN A 22 17.29 0.36 0.91
N MET A 23 18.44 0.18 1.56
CA MET A 23 19.65 0.99 1.30
C MET A 23 20.90 0.20 0.86
N THR A 24 20.78 -1.11 0.59
CA THR A 24 21.89 -1.96 0.10
C THR A 24 21.52 -2.81 -1.11
N LYS A 25 20.61 -2.31 -1.97
CA LYS A 25 20.49 -2.87 -3.32
C LYS A 25 21.69 -2.36 -4.14
N PRO A 26 22.53 -3.23 -4.73
CA PRO A 26 23.61 -2.79 -5.59
C PRO A 26 23.05 -1.97 -6.75
N LEU A 27 23.75 -0.90 -7.08
CA LEU A 27 23.33 0.15 -8.01
C LEU A 27 22.98 -0.37 -9.43
N SER A 28 23.33 -1.62 -9.78
CA SER A 28 23.01 -2.28 -11.05
C SER A 28 21.57 -2.80 -11.13
N ASP A 29 20.93 -3.16 -10.02
CA ASP A 29 19.60 -3.80 -10.03
C ASP A 29 18.46 -2.81 -9.72
N ILE A 30 18.80 -1.54 -9.56
CA ILE A 30 17.83 -0.45 -9.39
C ILE A 30 17.21 -0.08 -10.75
N ILE A 31 17.88 -0.37 -11.87
CA ILE A 31 17.46 0.09 -13.20
C ILE A 31 16.32 -0.74 -13.82
N GLU A 32 16.03 -1.96 -13.35
CA GLU A 32 14.83 -2.70 -13.80
C GLU A 32 13.55 -2.41 -12.99
N GLU A 33 13.65 -1.68 -11.87
CA GLU A 33 12.49 -1.22 -11.09
C GLU A 33 12.35 0.32 -11.09
N THR A 34 13.34 1.03 -11.64
CA THR A 34 13.40 2.51 -11.78
C THR A 34 13.17 2.98 -13.22
N THR A 35 12.49 2.19 -14.06
CA THR A 35 11.98 2.64 -15.37
C THR A 35 10.45 2.77 -15.41
N LYS A 36 9.78 2.83 -14.25
CA LYS A 36 8.34 3.14 -14.14
C LYS A 36 8.03 4.35 -13.26
N SER A 37 9.03 5.16 -12.90
CA SER A 37 8.79 6.35 -12.07
C SER A 37 8.33 7.58 -12.87
N THR A 38 8.62 7.67 -14.17
CA THR A 38 8.22 8.84 -15.00
C THR A 38 6.74 8.77 -15.41
N SER A 39 6.17 7.57 -15.54
CA SER A 39 4.79 7.39 -16.04
C SER A 39 3.72 7.64 -14.97
N LEU A 40 3.97 7.34 -13.69
CA LEU A 40 2.97 7.50 -12.63
C LEU A 40 2.61 8.95 -12.35
N THR A 41 3.59 9.86 -12.49
CA THR A 41 3.40 11.31 -12.39
C THR A 41 2.51 11.85 -13.52
N ASP A 42 2.71 11.37 -14.75
CA ASP A 42 1.90 11.78 -15.90
C ASP A 42 0.48 11.21 -15.85
N PHE A 43 0.35 9.95 -15.42
CA PHE A 43 -0.95 9.32 -15.16
C PHE A 43 -1.70 10.03 -14.01
N ALA A 44 -1.01 10.39 -12.94
CA ALA A 44 -1.62 11.12 -11.82
C ALA A 44 -2.14 12.50 -12.24
N ALA A 45 -1.37 13.21 -13.07
CA ALA A 45 -1.74 14.53 -13.57
C ALA A 45 -2.97 14.51 -14.50
N LYS A 46 -3.17 13.44 -15.28
CA LYS A 46 -4.28 13.34 -16.23
C LYS A 46 -5.52 12.63 -15.71
N ASN A 47 -5.36 11.66 -14.80
CA ASN A 47 -6.44 10.75 -14.41
C ASN A 47 -6.83 10.82 -12.93
N GLY A 48 -6.21 11.72 -12.15
CA GLY A 48 -6.47 11.84 -10.72
C GLY A 48 -6.02 10.59 -9.97
N LEU A 49 -4.77 10.56 -9.52
CA LEU A 49 -4.27 9.48 -8.68
C LEU A 49 -4.64 9.74 -7.21
N ILE A 50 -5.27 8.76 -6.57
CA ILE A 50 -5.51 8.76 -5.12
C ILE A 50 -4.92 7.49 -4.50
N GLU A 51 -4.25 7.66 -3.36
CA GLU A 51 -3.78 6.54 -2.58
C GLU A 51 -4.96 5.77 -1.98
N SER A 52 -4.94 4.44 -2.12
CA SER A 52 -6.02 3.57 -1.66
C SER A 52 -6.31 3.70 -0.17
N GLN A 53 -5.28 3.88 0.67
CA GLN A 53 -5.44 4.03 2.12
C GLN A 53 -6.22 5.31 2.47
N LYS A 54 -5.98 6.39 1.71
CA LYS A 54 -6.71 7.65 1.86
C LYS A 54 -8.17 7.52 1.39
N LEU A 55 -8.41 6.77 0.30
CA LEU A 55 -9.76 6.53 -0.22
C LEU A 55 -10.58 5.61 0.68
N LEU A 56 -9.97 4.56 1.23
CA LEU A 56 -10.66 3.54 2.03
C LEU A 56 -10.77 3.89 3.51
N GLY A 57 -9.91 4.77 4.02
CA GLY A 57 -9.84 5.12 5.43
C GLY A 57 -9.49 3.93 6.33
N THR A 58 -9.74 4.09 7.63
CA THR A 58 -9.41 3.09 8.67
C THR A 58 -10.25 1.82 8.58
N SER A 59 -11.42 1.87 7.93
CA SER A 59 -12.31 0.73 7.73
C SER A 59 -11.82 -0.22 6.64
N GLY A 60 -10.89 0.21 5.78
CA GLY A 60 -10.46 -0.55 4.60
C GLY A 60 -11.55 -0.73 3.53
N LYS A 61 -12.65 0.04 3.62
CA LYS A 61 -13.80 -0.01 2.71
C LYS A 61 -14.55 1.32 2.65
N ILE A 62 -15.09 1.66 1.48
CA ILE A 62 -15.94 2.83 1.25
C ILE A 62 -17.15 2.47 0.39
N ALA A 63 -18.27 3.14 0.63
CA ALA A 63 -19.46 3.07 -0.21
C ALA A 63 -19.38 4.14 -1.31
N ILE A 64 -19.74 3.78 -2.53
CA ILE A 64 -19.74 4.64 -3.72
C ILE A 64 -21.15 4.59 -4.30
N GLU A 65 -21.82 5.75 -4.35
CA GLU A 65 -23.06 5.88 -5.11
C GLU A 65 -22.72 6.06 -6.59
N HIS A 66 -23.36 5.27 -7.45
CA HIS A 66 -23.25 5.41 -8.89
C HIS A 66 -24.61 5.16 -9.54
N ARG A 67 -25.22 6.22 -10.10
CA ARG A 67 -26.53 6.18 -10.77
C ARG A 67 -27.65 5.64 -9.86
N GLY A 68 -27.66 6.06 -8.59
CA GLY A 68 -28.65 5.64 -7.59
C GLY A 68 -28.40 4.26 -6.97
N GLU A 69 -27.37 3.54 -7.42
CA GLU A 69 -26.97 2.25 -6.85
C GLU A 69 -25.77 2.44 -5.93
N ILE A 70 -25.72 1.65 -4.85
CA ILE A 70 -24.60 1.66 -3.91
C ILE A 70 -23.65 0.50 -4.25
N TYR A 71 -22.38 0.83 -4.37
CA TYR A 71 -21.29 -0.12 -4.51
C TYR A 71 -20.34 0.00 -3.32
N GLN A 72 -19.65 -1.07 -2.98
CA GLN A 72 -18.60 -1.08 -1.99
C GLN A 72 -17.25 -1.34 -2.65
N LEU A 73 -16.31 -0.40 -2.48
CA LEU A 73 -14.90 -0.61 -2.75
C LEU A 73 -14.21 -1.06 -1.46
N ARG A 74 -13.44 -2.17 -1.50
CA ARG A 74 -12.67 -2.66 -0.33
C ARG A 74 -11.34 -3.27 -0.73
N GLN A 75 -10.44 -3.36 0.23
CA GLN A 75 -9.27 -4.22 0.12
C GLN A 75 -9.63 -5.68 0.42
N THR A 76 -9.03 -6.60 -0.33
CA THR A 76 -9.12 -8.06 -0.13
C THR A 76 -8.04 -8.54 0.83
N ARG A 77 -8.16 -9.80 1.29
CA ARG A 77 -7.12 -10.45 2.12
C ARG A 77 -5.75 -10.50 1.45
N THR A 78 -5.70 -10.55 0.12
CA THR A 78 -4.45 -10.57 -0.66
C THR A 78 -3.97 -9.16 -1.04
N GLY A 79 -4.56 -8.12 -0.45
CA GLY A 79 -4.14 -6.73 -0.64
C GLY A 79 -4.67 -6.02 -1.89
N LYS A 80 -5.37 -6.72 -2.80
CA LYS A 80 -5.98 -6.13 -4.01
C LYS A 80 -7.27 -5.37 -3.66
N LEU A 81 -7.64 -4.40 -4.50
CA LEU A 81 -8.93 -3.72 -4.41
C LEU A 81 -10.02 -4.48 -5.19
N ILE A 82 -11.23 -4.53 -4.64
CA ILE A 82 -12.41 -5.09 -5.31
C ILE A 82 -13.60 -4.16 -5.13
N LEU A 83 -14.37 -3.97 -6.21
CA LEU A 83 -15.65 -3.29 -6.22
C LEU A 83 -16.76 -4.34 -6.26
N THR A 84 -17.71 -4.27 -5.33
CA THR A 84 -18.90 -5.12 -5.31
C THR A 84 -20.15 -4.26 -5.23
N LYS A 85 -21.26 -4.72 -5.79
CA LYS A 85 -22.58 -4.15 -5.54
C LYS A 85 -23.07 -4.61 -4.17
#